data_AF-A0A067QVW6-F1
#
_entry.id   AF-A0A067QVW6-F1
#
_cell.length_a   1.000
_cell.length_b   1.000
_cell.length_c   1.000
_cell.angle_alpha   90.00
_cell.angle_beta   90.00
_cell.angle_gamma   90.00
#
_symmetry.space_group_name_H-M   'P 1'
#
loop_
_entity.id
_entity.type
_entity.pdbx_description
1 polymer ?
#
loop_
_entity_poly.entity_id
_entity_poly.type
_entity_poly.pdbx_seq_one_letter_code
_entity_poly.pdbx_strand_id
1 'polypeptide(L)'
;MEMKITLALSFFMAIITWTVCQADEEDVPKCDHIGYSPFTIRKEICGSDGQTYSNDKHLEFENCLYKREIKKAKNGWCKEEDQKRADEQRRKLIEEYVKKLEEIENKG
;
A
#
# COMPACT_ATOMS: atom_id res chain seq x y z
N MET A 1 -16.70 54.21 14.17
CA MET A 1 -15.67 53.24 14.60
C MET A 1 -15.97 51.84 14.06
N GLU A 2 -17.25 51.47 13.94
CA GLU A 2 -17.74 50.24 13.29
C GLU A 2 -17.07 49.84 11.96
N MET A 3 -16.98 50.75 10.97
CA MET A 3 -16.45 50.39 9.63
C MET A 3 -14.97 49.96 9.62
N LYS A 4 -14.16 50.47 10.55
CA LYS A 4 -12.75 50.06 10.70
C LYS A 4 -12.63 48.69 11.36
N ILE A 5 -13.58 48.35 12.23
CA ILE A 5 -13.63 47.07 12.95
C ILE A 5 -14.05 45.95 11.98
N THR A 6 -15.06 46.19 11.13
CA THR A 6 -15.49 45.22 10.11
C THR A 6 -14.39 44.91 9.10
N LEU A 7 -13.63 45.91 8.65
CA LEU A 7 -12.48 45.74 7.75
C LEU A 7 -11.33 44.97 8.41
N ALA A 8 -11.08 45.20 9.70
CA ALA A 8 -10.05 44.46 10.44
C ALA A 8 -10.45 42.98 10.61
N LEU A 9 -11.70 42.71 11.00
CA LEU A 9 -12.19 41.35 11.20
C LEU A 9 -12.20 40.53 9.90
N SER A 10 -12.57 41.12 8.76
CA SER A 10 -12.50 40.42 7.47
C SER A 10 -11.07 40.10 7.05
N PHE A 11 -10.10 40.99 7.33
CA PHE A 11 -8.68 40.75 7.06
C PHE A 11 -8.10 39.64 7.95
N PHE A 12 -8.45 39.63 9.25
CA PHE A 12 -8.07 38.56 10.16
C PHE A 12 -8.67 37.22 9.76
N MET A 13 -9.95 37.18 9.37
CA MET A 13 -10.56 35.95 8.87
C MET A 13 -9.89 35.48 7.58
N ALA A 14 -9.53 36.38 6.65
CA ALA A 14 -8.79 36.03 5.45
C ALA A 14 -7.39 35.45 5.78
N ILE A 15 -6.68 36.02 6.74
CA ILE A 15 -5.38 35.51 7.22
C ILE A 15 -5.55 34.14 7.90
N ILE A 16 -6.56 33.97 8.74
CA ILE A 16 -6.87 32.69 9.41
C ILE A 16 -7.23 31.64 8.35
N THR A 17 -8.06 31.97 7.36
CA THR A 17 -8.38 31.04 6.28
C THR A 17 -7.18 30.71 5.42
N TRP A 18 -6.29 31.67 5.14
CA TRP A 18 -5.05 31.43 4.40
C TRP A 18 -4.14 30.47 5.17
N THR A 19 -3.88 30.75 6.45
CA THR A 19 -3.01 29.93 7.32
C THR A 19 -3.58 28.53 7.53
N VAL A 20 -4.90 28.39 7.72
CA VAL A 20 -5.57 27.08 7.78
C VAL A 20 -5.45 26.31 6.45
N CYS A 21 -5.50 27.00 5.31
CA CYS A 21 -5.38 26.38 3.99
C CYS A 21 -3.93 25.99 3.61
N GLN A 22 -2.92 26.44 4.38
CA GLN A 22 -1.52 26.03 4.22
C GLN A 22 -1.12 24.87 5.16
N ALA A 23 -2.02 24.36 5.98
CA ALA A 23 -1.74 23.23 6.86
C ALA A 23 -1.88 21.89 6.11
N ASP A 24 -1.06 21.68 5.09
CA ASP A 24 -0.82 20.35 4.48
C ASP A 24 0.69 20.08 4.50
N GLU A 25 1.18 19.55 5.62
CA GLU A 25 2.43 18.78 5.67
C GLU A 25 2.29 17.75 6.78
N GLU A 26 1.38 16.80 6.57
CA GLU A 26 1.49 15.52 7.26
C GLU A 26 2.86 14.93 6.88
N ASP A 27 3.69 14.64 7.88
CA ASP A 27 5.07 14.17 7.77
C ASP A 27 5.13 12.78 7.10
N VAL A 28 4.84 12.72 5.78
CA VAL A 28 4.80 11.48 5.01
C VAL A 28 6.23 10.97 4.84
N PRO A 29 6.55 9.75 5.32
CA PRO A 29 7.89 9.19 5.19
C PRO A 29 8.30 9.00 3.72
N LYS A 30 9.51 9.46 3.38
CA LYS A 30 10.10 9.27 2.04
C LYS A 30 10.65 7.83 1.90
N CYS A 31 9.85 6.96 1.28
CA CYS A 31 10.14 5.51 1.15
C CYS A 31 10.37 5.04 -0.30
N ASP A 32 10.49 5.97 -1.24
CA ASP A 32 10.70 5.72 -2.67
C ASP A 32 11.98 4.92 -3.00
N HIS A 33 13.04 5.10 -2.22
CA HIS A 33 14.33 4.42 -2.38
C HIS A 33 14.28 2.89 -2.19
N ILE A 34 13.22 2.34 -1.61
CA ILE A 34 13.13 0.92 -1.27
C ILE A 34 12.92 0.04 -2.51
N GLY A 35 12.43 0.62 -3.61
CA GLY A 35 12.22 -0.09 -4.87
C GLY A 35 11.07 -1.10 -4.80
N TYR A 36 10.15 -0.95 -3.86
CA TYR A 36 8.93 -1.73 -3.83
C TYR A 36 7.94 -1.22 -4.87
N SER A 37 7.36 -2.15 -5.62
CA SER A 37 6.25 -1.89 -6.54
C SER A 37 5.26 -3.07 -6.47
N PRO A 38 3.94 -2.83 -6.60
CA PRO A 38 2.94 -3.89 -6.64
C PRO A 38 3.19 -4.96 -7.71
N PHE A 39 4.00 -4.63 -8.74
CA PHE A 39 4.37 -5.55 -9.83
C PHE A 39 5.68 -6.31 -9.57
N THR A 40 6.33 -6.12 -8.42
CA THR A 40 7.51 -6.91 -8.05
C THR A 40 7.16 -8.39 -7.89
N ILE A 41 8.14 -9.25 -8.13
CA ILE A 41 7.98 -10.71 -7.98
C ILE A 41 7.50 -11.01 -6.56
N ARG A 42 6.37 -11.71 -6.46
CA ARG A 42 5.84 -12.19 -5.18
C ARG A 42 6.68 -13.35 -4.71
N LYS A 43 7.17 -13.24 -3.49
CA LYS A 43 7.93 -14.26 -2.76
C LYS A 43 7.60 -14.05 -1.30
N GLU A 44 6.45 -14.58 -0.92
CA GLU A 44 5.83 -14.27 0.37
C GLU A 44 6.79 -14.56 1.53
N ILE A 45 6.74 -13.70 2.54
CA ILE A 45 7.51 -13.86 3.78
C ILE A 45 6.60 -13.60 4.98
N CYS A 46 6.94 -14.21 6.11
CA CYS A 46 6.26 -13.98 7.36
C CYS A 46 7.06 -12.96 8.19
N GLY A 47 6.40 -11.88 8.60
CA GLY A 47 6.93 -10.89 9.53
C GLY A 47 6.93 -11.39 10.99
N SER A 48 7.75 -10.76 11.83
CA SER A 48 7.82 -11.01 13.27
C SER A 48 6.54 -10.59 14.01
N ASP A 49 5.69 -9.81 13.36
CA ASP A 49 4.36 -9.42 13.80
C ASP A 49 3.27 -10.44 13.44
N GLY A 50 3.64 -11.54 12.76
CA GLY A 50 2.72 -12.59 12.34
C GLY A 50 1.91 -12.25 11.08
N GLN A 51 2.25 -11.17 10.38
CA GLN A 51 1.62 -10.80 9.10
C GLN A 51 2.45 -11.27 7.90
N THR A 52 1.76 -11.64 6.82
CA THR A 52 2.43 -12.08 5.57
C THR A 52 2.65 -10.89 4.65
N TYR A 53 3.88 -10.73 4.16
CA TYR A 53 4.27 -9.68 3.23
C TYR A 53 4.58 -10.27 1.86
N SER A 54 4.18 -9.59 0.78
CA SER A 54 4.35 -10.06 -0.61
C SER A 54 5.79 -10.39 -1.00
N ASN A 55 6.78 -9.69 -0.43
CA ASN A 55 8.22 -9.98 -0.54
C ASN A 55 9.02 -9.16 0.49
N ASP A 56 10.35 -9.31 0.50
CA ASP A 56 11.24 -8.58 1.40
C ASP A 56 11.16 -7.05 1.22
N LYS A 57 11.03 -6.57 -0.02
CA LYS A 57 10.91 -5.11 -0.31
C LYS A 57 9.59 -4.53 0.17
N HIS A 58 8.51 -5.30 0.11
CA HIS A 58 7.23 -4.90 0.66
C HIS A 58 7.32 -4.69 2.18
N LEU A 59 7.96 -5.62 2.91
CA LEU A 59 8.16 -5.50 4.36
C LEU A 59 9.04 -4.29 4.71
N GLU A 60 10.12 -4.05 3.95
CA GLU A 60 10.97 -2.87 4.11
C GLU A 60 10.19 -1.57 3.88
N PHE A 61 9.37 -1.54 2.82
CA PHE A 61 8.53 -0.39 2.48
C PHE A 61 7.50 -0.07 3.56
N GLU A 62 6.81 -1.10 4.04
CA GLU A 62 5.84 -0.99 5.13
C GLU A 62 6.48 -0.49 6.43
N ASN A 63 7.68 -0.97 6.76
CA ASN A 63 8.45 -0.49 7.91
C ASN A 63 8.78 1.00 7.78
N CYS A 64 9.23 1.45 6.61
CA CYS A 64 9.51 2.86 6.37
C CYS A 64 8.23 3.72 6.46
N LEU A 65 7.17 3.32 5.75
CA LEU A 65 5.93 4.09 5.63
C LEU A 65 5.22 4.25 6.98
N TYR A 66 5.24 3.21 7.82
CA TYR A 66 4.54 3.21 9.10
C TYR A 66 5.46 3.37 10.31
N LYS A 67 6.75 3.70 10.09
CA LYS A 67 7.77 3.85 11.14
C LYS A 67 7.80 2.61 12.08
N ARG A 68 7.83 1.41 11.49
CA ARG A 68 7.86 0.11 12.19
C ARG A 68 9.21 -0.59 12.01
N GLU A 69 9.49 -1.56 12.87
CA GLU A 69 10.72 -2.38 12.84
C GLU A 69 10.41 -3.88 12.78
N ILE A 70 9.52 -4.27 11.87
CA ILE A 70 9.13 -5.68 11.70
C ILE A 70 10.28 -6.42 11.02
N LYS A 71 10.70 -7.53 11.62
CA LYS A 71 11.76 -8.38 11.08
C LYS A 71 11.16 -9.55 10.32
N LYS A 72 11.90 -10.11 9.37
CA LYS A 72 11.51 -11.37 8.74
C LYS A 72 11.64 -12.52 9.75
N ALA A 73 10.54 -13.23 9.99
CA ALA A 73 10.49 -14.41 10.84
C ALA A 73 10.81 -15.68 10.03
N LYS A 74 10.19 -15.85 8.85
CA LYS A 74 10.46 -16.99 7.95
C LYS A 74 10.13 -16.65 6.48
N ASN A 75 10.60 -17.49 5.57
CA ASN A 75 10.12 -17.50 4.19
C ASN A 75 8.73 -18.13 4.12
N GLY A 76 7.94 -17.72 3.12
CA GLY A 76 6.57 -18.18 2.91
C GLY A 76 5.56 -17.47 3.79
N TRP A 77 4.35 -17.99 3.81
CA TRP A 77 3.22 -17.42 4.53
C TRP A 77 3.34 -17.61 6.03
N CYS A 78 2.80 -16.68 6.82
CA CYS A 78 2.66 -16.90 8.26
C CYS A 78 1.69 -18.05 8.55
N LYS A 79 0.52 -18.03 7.90
CA LYS A 79 -0.54 -19.01 8.07
C LYS A 79 -0.64 -19.95 6.86
N GLU A 80 -0.70 -21.24 7.13
CA GLU A 80 -0.79 -22.27 6.10
C GLU A 80 -2.13 -22.23 5.33
N GLU A 81 -3.20 -21.83 6.00
CA GLU A 81 -4.53 -21.68 5.41
C GLU A 81 -4.57 -20.59 4.31
N ASP A 82 -3.87 -19.48 4.52
CA ASP A 82 -3.77 -18.40 3.53
C ASP A 82 -2.95 -18.85 2.32
N GLN A 83 -1.88 -19.61 2.55
CA GLN A 83 -1.11 -20.25 1.49
C GLN A 83 -1.97 -21.18 0.64
N LYS A 84 -2.72 -22.10 1.28
CA LYS A 84 -3.61 -23.04 0.58
C LYS A 84 -4.66 -22.31 -0.27
N ARG A 85 -5.24 -21.22 0.26
CA ARG A 85 -6.21 -20.41 -0.47
C ARG A 85 -5.59 -19.76 -1.71
N ALA A 86 -4.39 -19.20 -1.59
CA ALA A 86 -3.68 -18.59 -2.71
C ALA A 86 -3.27 -19.62 -3.78
N ASP A 87 -2.79 -20.79 -3.35
CA ASP A 87 -2.42 -21.89 -4.25
C ASP A 87 -3.64 -22.43 -5.01
N GLU A 88 -4.79 -22.56 -4.34
CA GLU A 88 -6.04 -22.95 -4.98
C GLU A 88 -6.53 -21.92 -6.00
N GLN A 89 -6.47 -20.63 -5.68
CA GLN A 89 -6.82 -19.55 -6.61
C GLN A 89 -5.92 -19.56 -7.85
N ARG A 90 -4.61 -19.72 -7.65
CA ARG A 90 -3.64 -19.83 -8.75
C ARG A 90 -3.95 -21.03 -9.64
N ARG A 91 -4.25 -22.19 -9.03
CA ARG A 91 -4.60 -23.41 -9.77
C ARG A 91 -5.85 -23.19 -10.63
N LYS A 92 -6.92 -22.63 -10.06
CA LYS A 92 -8.16 -22.32 -10.79
C LYS A 92 -7.93 -21.38 -11.96
N LEU A 93 -7.11 -20.34 -11.77
CA LEU A 93 -6.74 -19.42 -12.84
C LEU A 93 -5.98 -20.13 -13.96
N ILE A 94 -5.02 -21.00 -13.62
CA ILE A 94 -4.26 -21.77 -14.61
C ILE A 94 -5.19 -22.73 -15.35
N GLU A 95 -6.07 -23.45 -14.66
CA GLU A 95 -7.07 -24.33 -15.27
C GLU A 95 -7.98 -23.57 -16.24
N GLU A 96 -8.46 -22.38 -15.85
CA GLU A 96 -9.25 -21.51 -16.72
C GLU A 96 -8.45 -21.06 -17.95
N TYR A 97 -7.19 -20.66 -17.76
CA TYR A 97 -6.32 -20.23 -18.85
C TYR A 97 -6.04 -21.37 -19.83
N VAL A 98 -5.71 -22.57 -19.34
CA VAL A 98 -5.48 -23.75 -20.17
C VAL A 98 -6.72 -24.08 -20.99
N LYS A 99 -7.90 -24.08 -20.39
CA LYS A 99 -9.15 -24.30 -21.12
C LYS A 99 -9.35 -23.28 -22.25
N LYS A 100 -9.07 -22.01 -21.99
CA LYS A 100 -9.15 -20.96 -23.04
C LYS A 100 -8.17 -21.21 -24.18
N LEU A 101 -6.97 -21.70 -23.87
CA LEU A 101 -5.98 -22.06 -24.89
C LEU A 101 -6.47 -23.25 -25.74
N GLU A 102 -6.99 -24.30 -25.11
CA GLU A 102 -7.58 -25.45 -25.82
C GLU A 102 -8.74 -25.01 -26.73
N GLU A 103 -9.58 -24.07 -26.27
CA GLU A 103 -10.66 -23.51 -27.10
C GLU A 103 -10.14 -22.71 -28.30
N ILE A 104 -8.99 -22.04 -28.18
CA ILE A 104 -8.36 -21.31 -29.29
C ILE A 104 -7.77 -22.29 -30.30
N GLU A 105 -7.06 -23.33 -29.83
CA GLU A 105 -6.47 -24.37 -30.69
C GLU A 105 -7.55 -25.13 -31.46
N ASN A 106 -8.68 -25.45 -30.83
CA ASN A 106 -9.78 -26.16 -31.49
C ASN A 106 -10.61 -25.29 -32.47
N LYS A 107 -10.39 -23.97 -32.48
CA LYS A 107 -11.06 -23.03 -33.41
C LYS A 107 -10.18 -22.62 -34.60
N GLY A 108 -8.88 -22.92 -34.57
CA GLY A 108 -7.94 -22.68 -35.66
C GLY A 108 -7.87 -23.86 -36.62
#